data_AF-A0A7D6CDW7-F1
#
_entry.id   AF-A0A7D6CDW7-F1
#
_cell.length_a   1.000
_cell.length_b   1.000
_cell.length_c   1.000
_cell.angle_alpha   90.00
_cell.angle_beta   90.00
_cell.angle_gamma   90.00
#
_symmetry.space_group_name_H-M   'P 1'
#
loop_
_entity.id
_entity.type
_entity.pdbx_description
1 polymer ?
#
loop_
_entity_poly.entity_id
_entity_poly.type
_entity_poly.pdbx_seq_one_letter_code
_entity_poly.pdbx_strand_id
1 'polypeptide(L)'
;MASPGNSGVERGFLWASGAVDPQSIDNWAQSNVTVRNSETLTALEVRVRIALTPYVTSTGMWSTIPAEHLVTTVEQQPGVLVYTFTLKPAVRITPGSYIFAVQYGHAVGGRDPSRDSYQAIATAEVARAEVDGGF
;
A
#
# COMPACT_ATOMS: atom_id res chain seq x y z
N MET A 1 -9.83 -22.27 10.63
CA MET A 1 -10.77 -21.35 9.98
C MET A 1 -9.94 -20.28 9.31
N ALA A 2 -10.00 -20.17 7.97
CA ALA A 2 -9.29 -19.12 7.25
C ALA A 2 -10.17 -17.87 7.26
N SER A 3 -9.65 -16.74 7.77
CA SER A 3 -10.27 -15.44 7.56
C SER A 3 -10.41 -15.21 6.04
N PRO A 4 -11.50 -14.58 5.55
CA PRO A 4 -11.59 -14.17 4.17
C PRO A 4 -10.64 -12.99 3.95
N GLY A 5 -9.34 -13.25 3.91
CA GLY A 5 -8.36 -12.28 3.46
C GLY A 5 -8.48 -12.20 1.94
N ASN A 6 -8.66 -10.99 1.42
CA ASN A 6 -8.63 -10.71 -0.01
C ASN A 6 -7.45 -11.47 -0.65
N SER A 7 -7.77 -12.44 -1.51
CA SER A 7 -6.76 -13.22 -2.24
C SER A 7 -5.98 -12.24 -3.11
N GLY A 8 -4.71 -11.98 -2.77
CA GLY A 8 -3.90 -10.99 -3.47
C GLY A 8 -3.81 -11.26 -4.98
N VAL A 9 -3.50 -10.20 -5.72
CA VAL A 9 -3.46 -10.19 -7.18
C VAL A 9 -2.03 -10.42 -7.64
N GLU A 10 -1.85 -11.36 -8.59
CA GLU A 10 -0.56 -11.70 -9.19
C GLU A 10 -0.53 -11.34 -10.67
N ARG A 11 0.58 -10.73 -11.13
CA ARG A 11 0.92 -10.60 -12.54
C ARG A 11 2.43 -10.74 -12.74
N GLY A 12 2.84 -11.83 -13.40
CA GLY A 12 4.26 -12.09 -13.67
C GLY A 12 5.06 -12.29 -12.38
N PHE A 13 6.15 -11.54 -12.21
CA PHE A 13 7.00 -11.62 -11.00
C PHE A 13 6.43 -10.86 -9.80
N LEU A 14 5.31 -10.15 -9.94
CA LEU A 14 4.77 -9.23 -8.94
C LEU A 14 3.42 -9.73 -8.41
N TRP A 15 3.30 -9.74 -7.09
CA TRP A 15 2.07 -10.03 -6.37
C TRP A 15 1.80 -8.95 -5.33
N ALA A 16 0.54 -8.60 -5.07
CA ALA A 16 0.19 -7.74 -3.95
C ALA A 16 -1.17 -8.04 -3.33
N SER A 17 -1.35 -7.71 -2.06
CA SER A 17 -2.63 -7.76 -1.33
C SER A 17 -2.79 -6.58 -0.39
N GLY A 18 -4.00 -6.03 -0.30
CA GLY A 18 -4.40 -5.04 0.70
C GLY A 18 -5.14 -5.70 1.88
N ALA A 19 -4.90 -5.20 3.09
CA ALA A 19 -5.68 -5.55 4.28
C ALA A 19 -5.68 -4.40 5.30
N VAL A 20 -6.82 -4.18 5.97
CA VAL A 20 -6.86 -3.32 7.15
C VAL A 20 -6.21 -4.04 8.33
N ASP A 21 -5.33 -3.34 9.05
CA ASP A 21 -4.61 -3.86 10.20
C ASP A 21 -5.58 -4.20 11.34
N PRO A 22 -5.56 -5.43 11.89
CA PRO A 22 -6.47 -5.83 12.97
C PRO A 22 -6.23 -5.09 14.29
N GLN A 23 -5.11 -4.36 14.42
CA GLN A 23 -4.82 -3.49 15.57
C GLN A 23 -5.38 -2.07 15.42
N SER A 24 -6.12 -1.81 14.34
CA SER A 24 -6.93 -0.59 14.19
C SER A 24 -7.94 -0.46 15.33
N ILE A 25 -8.29 0.77 15.70
CA ILE A 25 -9.19 1.09 16.81
C ILE A 25 -10.38 1.93 16.31
N ASP A 26 -11.29 2.29 17.22
CA ASP A 26 -12.61 2.84 16.87
C ASP A 26 -12.60 4.10 15.99
N ASN A 27 -11.55 4.92 16.06
CA ASN A 27 -11.40 6.19 15.35
C ASN A 27 -10.07 6.31 14.59
N TRP A 28 -9.35 5.22 14.42
CA TRP A 28 -8.05 5.20 13.75
C TRP A 28 -7.81 3.85 13.09
N ALA A 29 -7.33 3.87 11.85
CA ALA A 29 -6.99 2.66 11.13
C ALA A 29 -5.63 2.74 10.45
N GLN A 30 -5.05 1.56 10.27
CA GLN A 30 -3.91 1.33 9.40
C GLN A 30 -4.32 0.39 8.28
N SER A 31 -3.97 0.74 7.05
CA SER A 31 -4.14 -0.13 5.88
C SER A 31 -2.77 -0.57 5.37
N ASN A 32 -2.58 -1.87 5.23
CA ASN A 32 -1.33 -2.50 4.83
C ASN A 32 -1.43 -3.06 3.40
N VAL A 33 -0.50 -2.68 2.53
CA VAL A 33 -0.26 -3.35 1.25
C VAL A 33 0.97 -4.23 1.40
N THR A 34 0.81 -5.53 1.21
CA THR A 34 1.94 -6.46 1.08
C THR A 34 2.26 -6.61 -0.39
N VAL A 35 3.50 -6.30 -0.79
CA VAL A 35 4.02 -6.53 -2.14
C VAL A 35 5.05 -7.65 -2.08
N ARG A 36 4.91 -8.65 -2.95
CA ARG A 36 5.89 -9.72 -3.13
C ARG A 36 6.45 -9.68 -4.53
N ASN A 37 7.75 -9.91 -4.66
CA ASN A 37 8.45 -9.97 -5.93
C ASN A 37 9.40 -11.19 -5.98
N SER A 38 9.45 -11.87 -7.12
CA SER A 38 10.39 -12.96 -7.38
C SER A 38 11.64 -12.52 -8.15
N GLU A 39 11.68 -11.28 -8.65
CA GLU A 39 12.82 -10.69 -9.35
C GLU A 39 13.36 -9.45 -8.62
N THR A 40 14.65 -9.14 -8.78
CA THR A 40 15.23 -7.91 -8.24
C THR A 40 14.59 -6.69 -8.90
N LEU A 41 14.00 -5.81 -8.10
CA LEU A 41 13.36 -4.58 -8.58
C LEU A 41 14.40 -3.47 -8.74
N THR A 42 14.29 -2.75 -9.86
CA THR A 42 15.06 -1.52 -10.15
C THR A 42 14.20 -0.26 -10.06
N ALA A 43 12.88 -0.41 -10.10
CA ALA A 43 11.91 0.63 -9.77
C ALA A 43 10.68 0.01 -9.10
N LEU A 44 10.09 0.74 -8.17
CA LEU A 44 8.84 0.39 -7.52
C LEU A 44 8.09 1.67 -7.18
N GLU A 45 6.80 1.70 -7.51
CA GLU A 45 5.87 2.69 -7.00
C GLU A 45 4.66 1.96 -6.42
N VAL A 46 4.33 2.28 -5.16
CA VAL A 46 3.12 1.81 -4.50
C VAL A 46 2.26 3.01 -4.17
N ARG A 47 1.03 3.04 -4.69
CA ARG A 47 0.03 4.05 -4.38
C ARG A 47 -1.10 3.42 -3.58
N VAL A 48 -1.47 4.06 -2.48
CA VAL A 48 -2.61 3.66 -1.65
C VAL A 48 -3.59 4.81 -1.60
N ARG A 49 -4.85 4.53 -1.91
CA ARG A 49 -5.95 5.49 -2.02
C ARG A 49 -6.96 5.17 -0.92
N ILE A 50 -7.09 6.09 0.03
CA ILE A 50 -8.07 6.01 1.11
C ILE A 50 -9.22 6.95 0.79
N ALA A 51 -10.41 6.40 0.54
CA ALA A 51 -11.61 7.20 0.29
C ALA A 51 -11.92 8.08 1.50
N LEU A 52 -12.16 9.38 1.25
CA LEU A 52 -12.51 10.31 2.31
C LEU A 52 -13.93 10.02 2.82
N THR A 53 -14.00 9.78 4.12
CA THR A 53 -15.22 9.81 4.93
C THR A 53 -15.02 10.89 6.02
N PRO A 54 -16.03 11.22 6.82
CA PRO A 54 -15.85 12.20 7.89
C PRO A 54 -14.64 11.88 8.78
N TYR A 55 -13.85 12.91 9.07
CA TYR A 55 -12.63 12.85 9.89
C TYR A 55 -11.47 12.02 9.31
N VAL A 56 -11.52 11.60 8.05
CA VAL A 56 -10.35 11.00 7.40
C VAL A 56 -9.24 12.04 7.27
N THR A 57 -8.15 11.80 8.00
CA THR A 57 -6.92 12.60 7.98
C THR A 57 -5.72 11.69 8.12
N SER A 58 -4.62 12.02 7.43
CA SER A 58 -3.38 11.27 7.58
C SER A 58 -2.83 11.41 9.00
N THR A 59 -2.36 10.29 9.55
CA THR A 59 -1.62 10.27 10.83
C THR A 59 -0.21 9.72 10.66
N GLY A 60 0.13 9.15 9.51
CA GLY A 60 1.46 8.60 9.26
C GLY A 60 1.48 7.57 8.14
N MET A 61 2.69 7.12 7.81
CA MET A 61 2.93 5.97 6.95
C MET A 61 4.30 5.36 7.26
N TRP A 62 4.49 4.08 6.96
CA TRP A 62 5.78 3.39 7.08
C TRP A 62 5.92 2.27 6.04
N SER A 63 7.14 1.78 5.87
CA SER A 63 7.42 0.60 5.03
C SER A 63 8.52 -0.27 5.65
N THR A 64 8.55 -1.55 5.29
CA THR A 64 9.70 -2.43 5.56
C THR A 64 10.90 -2.11 4.67
N ILE A 65 10.70 -1.43 3.53
CA ILE A 65 11.82 -0.85 2.78
C ILE A 65 12.32 0.36 3.58
N PRO A 66 13.64 0.47 3.84
CA PRO A 66 14.20 1.59 4.60
C PRO A 66 13.82 2.95 4.01
N ALA A 67 13.48 3.91 4.87
CA ALA A 67 12.99 5.22 4.47
C ALA A 67 14.00 6.00 3.61
N GLU A 68 15.30 5.79 3.81
CA GLU A 68 16.36 6.39 2.99
C GLU A 68 16.34 5.93 1.53
N HIS A 69 15.66 4.82 1.21
CA HIS A 69 15.50 4.28 -0.13
C HIS A 69 14.21 4.74 -0.83
N LEU A 70 13.29 5.38 -0.10
CA LEU A 70 12.00 5.80 -0.61
C LEU A 70 11.87 7.32 -0.67
N VAL A 71 11.10 7.80 -1.63
CA VAL A 71 10.42 9.09 -1.58
C VAL A 71 8.97 8.80 -1.25
N THR A 72 8.43 9.47 -0.23
CA THR A 72 7.05 9.26 0.23
C THR A 72 6.26 10.56 0.21
N THR A 73 5.03 10.52 -0.31
CA THR A 73 4.12 11.68 -0.30
C THR A 73 2.74 11.30 0.23
N VAL A 74 2.06 12.27 0.84
CA VAL A 74 0.62 12.20 1.14
C VAL A 74 -0.05 13.41 0.53
N GLU A 75 -1.07 13.18 -0.27
CA GLU A 75 -1.81 14.23 -0.94
C GLU A 75 -3.31 14.01 -0.75
N GLN A 76 -4.02 15.05 -0.27
CA GLN A 76 -5.46 15.04 -0.30
C GLN A 76 -5.94 15.52 -1.67
N GLN A 77 -6.67 14.66 -2.37
CA GLN A 77 -7.34 14.95 -3.63
C GLN A 77 -8.87 14.97 -3.39
N PRO A 78 -9.69 15.48 -4.33
CA PRO A 78 -11.14 15.46 -4.19
C PRO A 78 -11.66 14.04 -3.90
N GLY A 79 -12.17 13.84 -2.67
CA GLY A 79 -12.76 12.58 -2.22
C GLY A 79 -11.78 11.46 -1.85
N VAL A 80 -10.47 11.69 -1.86
CA VAL A 80 -9.48 10.64 -1.54
C VAL A 80 -8.20 11.21 -0.93
N LEU A 81 -7.61 10.47 0.00
CA LEU A 81 -6.26 10.67 0.51
C LEU A 81 -5.32 9.67 -0.17
N VAL A 82 -4.29 10.17 -0.86
CA VAL A 82 -3.37 9.35 -1.67
C VAL A 82 -2.00 9.34 -1.00
N TYR A 83 -1.53 8.15 -0.67
CA TYR A 83 -0.19 7.89 -0.19
C TYR A 83 0.63 7.28 -1.32
N THR A 84 1.83 7.80 -1.56
CA THR A 84 2.73 7.25 -2.59
C THR A 84 4.07 6.91 -1.96
N PHE A 85 4.56 5.71 -2.25
CA PHE A 85 5.92 5.25 -1.94
C PHE A 85 6.63 4.99 -3.25
N THR A 86 7.73 5.70 -3.51
CA THR A 86 8.51 5.56 -4.74
C THR A 86 9.94 5.18 -4.39
N LEU A 87 10.42 4.08 -4.97
CA LEU A 87 11.82 3.69 -4.87
C LEU A 87 12.72 4.76 -5.51
N LYS A 88 13.73 5.21 -4.79
CA LYS A 88 14.70 6.18 -5.32
C LYS A 88 15.47 5.60 -6.51
N PRO A 89 15.88 6.45 -7.47
CA PRO A 89 16.71 6.01 -8.58
C PRO A 89 17.97 5.27 -8.09
N ALA A 90 18.40 4.27 -8.88
CA ALA A 90 19.57 3.43 -8.63
C ALA A 90 19.53 2.52 -7.39
N VAL A 91 18.49 2.59 -6.54
CA VAL A 91 18.26 1.57 -5.50
C VAL A 91 17.75 0.29 -6.14
N ARG A 92 18.23 -0.85 -5.65
CA ARG A 92 17.73 -2.18 -6.02
C ARG A 92 17.15 -2.88 -4.81
N ILE A 93 16.04 -3.57 -5.00
CA ILE A 93 15.37 -4.33 -3.94
C ILE A 93 15.37 -5.81 -4.35
N THR A 94 15.86 -6.68 -3.48
CA THR A 94 15.95 -8.12 -3.75
C THR A 94 14.56 -8.77 -3.84
N PRO A 95 14.45 -9.98 -4.40
CA PRO A 95 13.25 -10.82 -4.23
C PRO A 95 12.86 -10.92 -2.75
N GLY A 96 11.57 -10.79 -2.45
CA GLY A 96 11.10 -10.75 -1.08
C GLY A 96 9.64 -10.36 -0.90
N SER A 97 9.29 -10.04 0.34
CA SER A 97 7.97 -9.55 0.75
C SER A 97 8.17 -8.25 1.51
N TYR A 98 7.49 -7.19 1.09
CA TYR A 98 7.60 -5.86 1.65
C TYR A 98 6.22 -5.32 2.02
N ILE A 99 6.11 -4.64 3.15
CA ILE A 99 4.87 -4.02 3.62
C ILE A 99 4.96 -2.51 3.45
N PHE A 100 3.87 -1.91 3.01
CA PHE A 100 3.64 -0.48 2.94
C PHE A 100 2.36 -0.18 3.72
N ALA A 101 2.49 0.60 4.79
CA ALA A 101 1.39 0.87 5.70
C ALA A 101 1.04 2.35 5.67
N VAL A 102 -0.25 2.64 5.61
CA VAL A 102 -0.79 4.01 5.67
C VAL A 102 -1.73 4.12 6.85
N GLN A 103 -1.61 5.21 7.60
CA GLN A 103 -2.33 5.40 8.85
C GLN A 103 -3.18 6.66 8.77
N TYR A 104 -4.43 6.56 9.21
CA TYR A 104 -5.39 7.65 9.16
C TYR A 104 -6.40 7.59 10.31
N GLY A 105 -6.82 8.77 10.76
CA GLY A 105 -7.99 8.91 11.62
C GLY A 105 -9.29 8.70 10.82
N HIS A 106 -10.38 8.43 11.50
CA HIS A 106 -11.74 8.45 10.93
C HIS A 106 -12.78 8.69 12.03
N ALA A 107 -14.04 8.90 11.64
CA ALA A 107 -15.15 8.97 12.59
C ALA A 107 -15.22 7.72 13.49
N VAL A 108 -15.68 7.89 14.73
CA VAL A 108 -15.97 6.78 15.66
C VAL A 108 -17.00 5.80 15.07
N GLY A 109 -16.97 4.54 15.50
CA GLY A 109 -17.87 3.49 15.03
C GLY A 109 -17.30 2.64 13.89
N GLY A 110 -15.99 2.75 13.63
CA GLY A 110 -15.33 2.05 12.53
C GLY A 110 -15.55 2.72 11.17
N ARG A 111 -14.90 2.16 10.14
CA ARG A 111 -14.95 2.67 8.77
C ARG A 111 -14.95 1.53 7.76
N ASP A 112 -15.82 1.62 6.76
CA ASP A 112 -15.85 0.69 5.62
C ASP A 112 -14.66 0.97 4.66
N PRO A 113 -13.75 0.00 4.44
CA PRO A 113 -12.62 0.13 3.52
C PRO A 113 -12.96 -0.26 2.07
N SER A 114 -14.19 -0.65 1.74
CA SER A 114 -14.58 -1.16 0.41
C SER A 114 -14.31 -0.21 -0.76
N ARG A 115 -14.09 1.08 -0.48
CA ARG A 115 -13.76 2.11 -1.47
C ARG A 115 -12.28 2.46 -1.52
N ASP A 116 -11.46 1.80 -0.71
CA ASP A 116 -10.01 1.96 -0.72
C ASP A 116 -9.38 1.06 -1.76
N SER A 117 -8.25 1.50 -2.29
CA SER A 117 -7.53 0.73 -3.29
C SER A 117 -6.04 0.94 -3.22
N TYR A 118 -5.30 0.01 -3.81
CA TYR A 118 -3.88 0.13 -4.03
C TYR A 118 -3.52 -0.17 -5.49
N GLN A 119 -2.36 0.32 -5.89
CA GLN A 119 -1.67 -0.04 -7.12
C GLN A 119 -0.19 -0.19 -6.80
N ALA A 120 0.43 -1.25 -7.30
CA ALA A 120 1.86 -1.45 -7.27
C ALA A 120 2.38 -1.64 -8.70
N ILE A 121 3.30 -0.78 -9.10
CA ILE A 121 4.00 -0.84 -10.38
C ILE A 121 5.46 -1.16 -10.09
N ALA A 122 5.97 -2.24 -10.65
CA ALA A 122 7.35 -2.65 -10.46
C ALA A 122 8.06 -2.89 -11.79
N THR A 123 9.35 -2.54 -11.82
CA THR A 123 10.25 -2.82 -12.94
C THR A 123 11.40 -3.67 -12.44
N ALA A 124 11.63 -4.80 -13.07
CA ALA A 124 12.82 -5.63 -12.96
C ALA A 124 13.74 -5.37 -14.17
N GLU A 125 14.87 -6.08 -14.28
CA GLU A 125 15.83 -5.85 -15.37
C GLU A 125 15.24 -6.09 -16.77
N VAL A 126 14.36 -7.09 -16.90
CA VAL A 126 13.84 -7.54 -18.20
C VAL A 126 12.31 -7.44 -18.32
N ALA A 127 11.61 -7.03 -17.26
CA ALA A 127 10.15 -7.03 -17.22
C ALA A 127 9.59 -5.86 -16.39
N ARG A 128 8.38 -5.42 -16.76
CA ARG A 128 7.55 -4.52 -15.95
C ARG A 128 6.25 -5.25 -15.60
N ALA A 129 5.82 -5.15 -14.36
CA ALA A 129 4.56 -5.71 -13.89
C ALA A 129 3.76 -4.66 -13.11
N GLU A 130 2.45 -4.83 -13.10
CA GLU A 130 1.53 -3.93 -12.44
C GLU A 130 0.36 -4.73 -11.87
N VAL A 131 0.08 -4.51 -10.59
CA VAL A 131 -1.03 -5.13 -9.87
C VAL A 131 -1.82 -4.05 -9.14
N ASP A 132 -3.12 -4.24 -9.06
CA ASP A 132 -4.07 -3.34 -8.44
C ASP A 132 -5.13 -4.14 -7.67
N GLY A 133 -5.69 -3.57 -6.62
CA GLY A 133 -6.63 -4.26 -5.75
C GLY A 133 -7.27 -3.36 -4.68
N GLY A 134 -8.16 -3.95 -3.88
CA GLY A 134 -8.86 -3.29 -2.78
C GLY A 134 -8.40 -3.74 -1.39
N PHE A 135 -9.11 -3.28 -0.36
CA PHE A 135 -8.89 -3.61 1.05
C PHE A 135 -10.06 -4.38 1.65
#